data_AF-A0A7D9ID11-F1
#
_entry.id   AF-A0A7D9ID11-F1
#
_cell.length_a   1.000
_cell.length_b   1.000
_cell.length_c   1.000
_cell.angle_alpha   90.00
_cell.angle_beta   90.00
_cell.angle_gamma   90.00
#
_symmetry.space_group_name_H-M   'P 1'
#
loop_
_entity.id
_entity.type
_entity.pdbx_description
1 polymer ?
#
loop_
_entity_poly.entity_id
_entity_poly.type
_entity_poly.pdbx_seq_one_letter_code
_entity_poly.pdbx_strand_id
1 'polypeptide(L)'
;MANHTNTTEPGEYFMVGWFKYPKDLDINYDLLQLLYIIIMITSLPLNVIFLAMIIKNPGSKTWTNMSIILASICVLFLTVNSITTANQVYRIYHGDQTTLISDNVIKNVLQVTFTKYYSSAFLLALITYAMIVKPLLYKALAPKPRTMVFIILGLWLTGAGVFLMLPLFIDDDIMRTIAVLFCWIMTFVIGIMYAKILTTLRRRKRELQGTLNVAASRQGLLVIKQNSKLATTLFLYILFMVLMTLPIGTCLFLLNNCPPCNNPLTIKIILHLIPVSVSMTVLFPIHWLFGTPQYYNEIKRLASKLMTCFKH
;
A
#
# COMPACT_ATOMS: atom_id res chain seq x y z
N MET A 1 23.23 -16.09 -47.06
CA MET A 1 23.29 -16.76 -45.75
C MET A 1 23.82 -15.76 -44.74
N ALA A 2 22.97 -15.23 -43.86
CA ALA A 2 23.39 -14.45 -42.71
C ALA A 2 23.07 -15.30 -41.47
N ASN A 3 24.05 -15.48 -40.58
CA ASN A 3 23.87 -16.28 -39.38
C ASN A 3 22.90 -15.58 -38.42
N HIS A 4 21.70 -16.14 -38.23
CA HIS A 4 20.89 -15.87 -37.05
C HIS A 4 21.51 -16.57 -35.84
N THR A 5 22.57 -15.97 -35.27
CA THR A 5 23.06 -16.37 -33.96
C THR A 5 22.11 -15.87 -32.88
N ASN A 6 21.24 -16.77 -32.41
CA ASN A 6 20.54 -16.76 -31.13
C ASN A 6 20.50 -15.41 -30.40
N THR A 7 19.52 -14.58 -30.75
CA THR A 7 18.98 -13.60 -29.79
C THR A 7 18.38 -14.39 -28.63
N THR A 8 18.97 -14.22 -27.45
CA THR A 8 18.44 -14.75 -26.18
C THR A 8 16.96 -14.41 -26.03
N GLU A 9 16.17 -15.38 -25.57
CA GLU A 9 14.72 -15.23 -25.44
C GLU A 9 14.37 -14.04 -24.53
N PRO A 10 13.47 -13.14 -24.95
CA PRO A 10 13.06 -11.99 -24.15
C PRO A 10 12.05 -12.42 -23.06
N GLY A 11 12.48 -13.28 -22.11
CA GLY A 11 11.59 -13.92 -21.13
C GLY A 11 11.96 -13.80 -19.65
N GLU A 12 13.23 -13.53 -19.30
CA GLU A 12 13.73 -13.71 -17.91
C GLU A 12 14.03 -12.41 -17.12
N TYR A 13 13.45 -11.26 -17.49
CA TYR A 13 13.87 -9.93 -16.99
C TYR A 13 13.36 -9.49 -15.63
N PHE A 14 14.14 -9.67 -14.55
CA PHE A 14 13.49 -9.55 -13.25
C PHE A 14 14.32 -9.07 -11.98
N MET A 15 15.42 -9.71 -11.50
CA MET A 15 15.71 -9.93 -10.03
C MET A 15 15.69 -8.71 -9.12
N VAL A 16 14.96 -8.87 -8.00
CA VAL A 16 15.34 -8.50 -6.62
C VAL A 16 14.56 -9.43 -5.65
N GLY A 17 15.04 -10.66 -5.39
CA GLY A 17 14.37 -11.69 -4.57
C GLY A 17 13.08 -12.32 -5.14
N TRP A 18 12.71 -11.92 -6.35
CA TRP A 18 11.33 -12.01 -6.86
C TRP A 18 11.20 -12.63 -8.26
N PHE A 19 12.33 -13.05 -8.83
CA PHE A 19 12.77 -12.44 -10.08
C PHE A 19 14.26 -12.88 -10.42
N LYS A 20 14.85 -12.65 -11.64
CA LYS A 20 16.25 -13.05 -12.14
C LYS A 20 17.15 -11.87 -12.71
N TYR A 21 18.38 -11.58 -12.21
CA TYR A 21 19.17 -10.31 -12.45
C TYR A 21 19.89 -10.28 -13.81
N PRO A 22 19.86 -9.18 -14.60
CA PRO A 22 20.67 -9.05 -15.81
C PRO A 22 22.14 -8.74 -15.46
N LYS A 23 23.04 -9.71 -15.65
CA LYS A 23 24.47 -9.58 -15.30
C LYS A 23 25.20 -8.49 -16.09
N ASP A 24 24.67 -8.11 -17.24
CA ASP A 24 25.30 -7.18 -18.20
C ASP A 24 24.93 -5.71 -17.94
N LEU A 25 24.17 -5.42 -16.88
CA LEU A 25 23.83 -4.06 -16.49
C LEU A 25 24.79 -3.52 -15.43
N ASP A 26 25.47 -2.43 -15.76
CA ASP A 26 26.22 -1.60 -14.82
C ASP A 26 25.27 -0.98 -13.75
N ILE A 27 25.08 -1.71 -12.65
CA ILE A 27 24.26 -1.41 -11.48
C ILE A 27 24.97 -1.95 -10.25
N ASN A 28 24.96 -1.19 -9.15
CA ASN A 28 25.42 -1.69 -7.85
C ASN A 28 24.33 -2.58 -7.21
N TYR A 29 24.40 -3.88 -7.46
CA TYR A 29 23.45 -4.87 -6.94
C TYR A 29 23.54 -5.06 -5.43
N ASP A 30 24.73 -4.95 -4.84
CA ASP A 30 24.93 -5.06 -3.38
C ASP A 30 24.18 -3.96 -2.63
N LEU A 31 24.23 -2.72 -3.13
CA LEU A 31 23.48 -1.59 -2.60
C LEU A 31 21.96 -1.82 -2.69
N LEU A 32 21.48 -2.38 -3.81
CA LEU A 32 20.06 -2.66 -4.01
C LEU A 32 19.56 -3.74 -3.06
N GLN A 33 20.35 -4.80 -2.86
CA GLN A 33 20.07 -5.87 -1.91
C GLN A 33 20.13 -5.39 -0.46
N LEU A 34 21.10 -4.53 -0.10
CA LEU A 34 21.21 -3.92 1.22
C LEU A 34 19.98 -3.05 1.54
N LEU A 35 19.58 -2.18 0.61
CA LEU A 35 18.37 -1.37 0.75
C LEU A 35 17.13 -2.23 0.95
N TYR A 36 16.99 -3.32 0.18
CA TYR A 36 15.91 -4.27 0.34
C TYR A 36 15.90 -4.90 1.75
N ILE A 37 17.04 -5.43 2.21
CA ILE A 37 17.18 -6.04 3.54
C ILE A 37 16.80 -5.05 4.66
N ILE A 38 17.22 -3.79 4.57
CA ILE A 38 16.85 -2.73 5.53
C ILE A 38 15.33 -2.51 5.55
N ILE A 39 14.69 -2.43 4.37
CA ILE A 39 13.22 -2.30 4.26
C ILE A 39 12.53 -3.52 4.88
N MET A 40 13.01 -4.74 4.62
CA MET A 40 12.43 -5.97 5.16
C MET A 40 12.51 -6.05 6.69
N ILE A 41 13.69 -5.81 7.26
CA ILE A 41 13.95 -5.87 8.71
C ILE A 41 13.16 -4.78 9.46
N THR A 42 12.98 -3.60 8.86
CA THR A 42 12.19 -2.52 9.50
C THR A 42 10.68 -2.71 9.33
N SER A 43 10.23 -3.25 8.20
CA SER A 43 8.80 -3.36 7.88
C SER A 43 8.05 -4.35 8.77
N LEU A 44 8.63 -5.53 9.03
CA LEU A 44 7.99 -6.58 9.82
C LEU A 44 7.66 -6.10 11.26
N PRO A 45 8.62 -5.61 12.08
CA PRO A 45 8.34 -5.10 13.41
C PRO A 45 7.35 -3.93 13.41
N LEU A 46 7.49 -2.97 12.48
CA LEU A 46 6.61 -1.81 12.43
C LEU A 46 5.15 -2.18 12.14
N ASN A 47 4.90 -3.11 11.20
CA ASN A 47 3.54 -3.57 10.90
C ASN A 47 2.96 -4.46 12.02
N VAL A 48 3.77 -5.29 12.70
CA VAL A 48 3.32 -6.04 13.89
C VAL A 48 2.92 -5.10 15.02
N ILE A 49 3.78 -4.13 15.37
CA ILE A 49 3.53 -3.15 16.42
C ILE A 49 2.28 -2.31 16.09
N PHE A 50 2.16 -1.85 14.85
CA PHE A 50 1.01 -1.06 14.41
C PHE A 50 -0.29 -1.87 14.42
N LEU A 51 -0.28 -3.12 13.96
CA LEU A 51 -1.43 -4.04 14.05
C LEU A 51 -1.83 -4.29 15.52
N ALA A 52 -0.88 -4.51 16.43
CA ALA A 52 -1.15 -4.68 17.84
C ALA A 52 -1.83 -3.43 18.47
N MET A 53 -1.40 -2.22 18.08
CA MET A 53 -2.05 -0.98 18.52
C MET A 53 -3.44 -0.78 17.91
N ILE A 54 -3.67 -1.22 16.67
CA ILE A 54 -5.01 -1.23 16.07
C ILE A 54 -5.95 -2.17 16.83
N ILE A 55 -5.50 -3.40 17.13
CA ILE A 55 -6.27 -4.41 17.88
C ILE A 55 -6.61 -3.92 19.29
N LYS A 56 -5.63 -3.34 19.98
CA LYS A 56 -5.79 -2.75 21.33
C LYS A 56 -6.68 -1.50 21.33
N ASN A 57 -6.73 -0.77 20.22
CA ASN A 57 -7.57 0.40 19.96
C ASN A 57 -7.62 1.44 21.11
N PRO A 58 -6.50 2.09 21.46
CA PRO A 58 -6.36 2.88 22.69
C PRO A 58 -7.29 4.11 22.83
N GLY A 59 -8.07 4.47 21.79
CA GLY A 59 -9.02 5.58 21.79
C GLY A 59 -10.50 5.17 21.69
N SER A 60 -10.85 3.88 21.61
CA SER A 60 -12.25 3.43 21.54
C SER A 60 -12.45 2.02 22.07
N LYS A 61 -13.55 1.80 22.81
CA LYS A 61 -13.98 0.46 23.25
C LYS A 61 -14.41 -0.46 22.10
N THR A 62 -14.66 0.08 20.90
CA THR A 62 -15.11 -0.67 19.72
C THR A 62 -14.30 -0.33 18.48
N TRP A 63 -14.05 -1.34 17.64
CA TRP A 63 -13.36 -1.17 16.36
C TRP A 63 -14.18 -0.29 15.41
N THR A 64 -13.50 0.58 14.67
CA THR A 64 -14.10 1.47 13.68
C THR A 64 -13.89 0.92 12.27
N ASN A 65 -14.73 1.32 11.31
CA ASN A 65 -14.58 0.85 9.92
C ASN A 65 -13.20 1.21 9.34
N MET A 66 -12.63 2.36 9.71
CA MET A 66 -11.26 2.73 9.34
C MET A 66 -10.24 1.80 9.97
N SER A 67 -10.33 1.51 11.28
CA SER A 67 -9.34 0.65 11.95
C SER A 67 -9.35 -0.79 11.41
N ILE A 68 -10.51 -1.31 10.96
CA ILE A 68 -10.58 -2.62 10.29
C ILE A 68 -9.85 -2.59 8.93
N ILE A 69 -10.00 -1.53 8.12
CA ILE A 69 -9.24 -1.41 6.86
C ILE A 69 -7.74 -1.32 7.13
N LEU A 70 -7.33 -0.52 8.11
CA LEU A 70 -5.91 -0.39 8.47
C LEU A 70 -5.32 -1.73 8.94
N ALA A 71 -6.05 -2.50 9.75
CA ALA A 71 -5.65 -3.85 10.11
C ALA A 71 -5.50 -4.76 8.86
N SER A 72 -6.41 -4.67 7.89
CA SER A 72 -6.30 -5.44 6.64
C SER A 72 -5.08 -5.05 5.79
N ILE A 73 -4.65 -3.79 5.84
CA ILE A 73 -3.42 -3.34 5.14
C ILE A 73 -2.17 -3.80 5.90
N CYS A 74 -2.16 -3.76 7.24
CA CYS A 74 -1.09 -4.35 8.04
C CYS A 74 -0.93 -5.85 7.74
N VAL A 75 -2.04 -6.60 7.75
CA VAL A 75 -2.03 -8.05 7.46
C VAL A 75 -1.48 -8.31 6.06
N LEU A 76 -1.90 -7.53 5.06
CA LEU A 76 -1.35 -7.63 3.70
C LEU A 76 0.17 -7.47 3.68
N PHE A 77 0.70 -6.41 4.31
CA PHE A 77 2.14 -6.18 4.36
C PHE A 77 2.90 -7.23 5.17
N LEU A 78 2.33 -7.76 6.25
CA LEU A 78 2.93 -8.87 6.98
C LEU A 78 2.98 -10.14 6.13
N THR A 79 1.88 -10.52 5.47
CA THR A 79 1.83 -11.69 4.58
C THR A 79 2.86 -11.59 3.46
N VAL A 80 2.89 -10.46 2.74
CA VAL A 80 3.84 -10.23 1.64
C VAL A 80 5.26 -10.30 2.17
N ASN A 81 5.60 -9.52 3.20
CA ASN A 81 6.96 -9.46 3.68
C ASN A 81 7.45 -10.77 4.30
N SER A 82 6.55 -11.58 4.88
CA SER A 82 6.91 -12.91 5.39
C SER A 82 7.25 -13.86 4.24
N ILE A 83 6.44 -13.89 3.18
CA ILE A 83 6.67 -14.69 1.97
C ILE A 83 7.97 -14.26 1.27
N THR A 84 8.18 -12.95 1.11
CA THR A 84 9.38 -12.42 0.44
C THR A 84 10.65 -12.73 1.24
N THR A 85 10.62 -12.53 2.57
CA THR A 85 11.76 -12.81 3.46
C THR A 85 12.09 -14.30 3.43
N ALA A 86 11.10 -15.17 3.57
CA ALA A 86 11.31 -16.61 3.60
C ALA A 86 11.99 -17.12 2.32
N ASN A 87 11.56 -16.66 1.13
CA ASN A 87 12.19 -17.07 -0.12
C ASN A 87 13.60 -16.48 -0.28
N GLN A 88 13.83 -15.24 0.13
CA GLN A 88 15.17 -14.61 0.07
C GLN A 88 16.16 -15.29 1.01
N VAL A 89 15.74 -15.59 2.25
CA VAL A 89 16.55 -16.35 3.21
C VAL A 89 16.85 -17.75 2.69
N TYR A 90 15.87 -18.44 2.10
CA TYR A 90 16.07 -19.76 1.53
C TYR A 90 17.12 -19.76 0.40
N ARG A 91 17.03 -18.82 -0.55
CA ARG A 91 18.00 -18.59 -1.64
C ARG A 91 19.42 -18.36 -1.10
N ILE A 92 19.58 -17.56 -0.04
CA ILE A 92 20.89 -17.31 0.58
C ILE A 92 21.53 -18.59 1.15
N TYR A 93 20.74 -19.49 1.71
CA TYR A 93 21.26 -20.75 2.31
C TYR A 93 21.41 -21.91 1.33
N HIS A 94 20.60 -21.98 0.25
CA HIS A 94 20.54 -23.11 -0.67
C HIS A 94 21.02 -22.78 -2.10
N GLY A 95 21.39 -21.53 -2.37
CA GLY A 95 21.86 -21.02 -3.65
C GLY A 95 20.73 -20.37 -4.48
N ASP A 96 21.08 -19.32 -5.23
CA ASP A 96 20.14 -18.40 -5.90
C ASP A 96 19.12 -19.03 -6.86
N GLN A 97 19.40 -20.22 -7.40
CA GLN A 97 18.50 -20.96 -8.30
C GLN A 97 17.44 -21.79 -7.56
N THR A 98 17.55 -21.95 -6.24
CA THR A 98 16.60 -22.71 -5.43
C THR A 98 15.57 -21.77 -4.79
N THR A 99 14.29 -22.18 -4.79
CA THR A 99 13.19 -21.39 -4.22
C THR A 99 12.35 -22.24 -3.29
N LEU A 100 11.96 -21.67 -2.15
CA LEU A 100 11.05 -22.31 -1.21
C LEU A 100 9.60 -22.25 -1.70
N ILE A 101 9.28 -21.15 -2.41
CA ILE A 101 7.99 -20.89 -3.03
C ILE A 101 8.29 -20.50 -4.48
N SER A 102 7.64 -21.16 -5.44
CA SER A 102 7.88 -20.91 -6.86
C SER A 102 7.67 -19.44 -7.23
N ASP A 103 8.52 -18.91 -8.12
CA ASP A 103 8.50 -17.50 -8.51
C ASP A 103 7.16 -17.06 -9.15
N ASN A 104 6.40 -17.98 -9.77
CA ASN A 104 5.06 -17.72 -10.29
C ASN A 104 4.02 -17.48 -9.17
N VAL A 105 4.01 -18.30 -8.11
CA VAL A 105 3.14 -18.08 -6.93
C VAL A 105 3.48 -16.76 -6.25
N ILE A 106 4.78 -16.49 -6.13
CA ILE A 106 5.35 -15.23 -5.64
C ILE A 106 4.80 -14.06 -6.46
N LYS A 107 5.04 -14.01 -7.77
CA LYS A 107 4.51 -13.00 -8.71
C LYS A 107 3.00 -12.74 -8.54
N ASN A 108 2.21 -13.81 -8.42
CA ASN A 108 0.75 -13.71 -8.27
C ASN A 108 0.35 -13.12 -6.91
N VAL A 109 1.07 -13.44 -5.82
CA VAL A 109 0.89 -12.79 -4.51
C VAL A 109 1.14 -11.27 -4.60
N LEU A 110 2.10 -10.78 -5.39
CA LEU A 110 2.26 -9.34 -5.61
C LEU A 110 1.11 -8.73 -6.42
N GLN A 111 0.59 -9.40 -7.44
CA GLN A 111 -0.57 -8.89 -8.20
C GLN A 111 -1.83 -8.77 -7.30
N VAL A 112 -2.07 -9.77 -6.45
CA VAL A 112 -3.09 -9.70 -5.38
C VAL A 112 -2.81 -8.50 -4.45
N THR A 113 -1.54 -8.26 -4.12
CA THR A 113 -1.12 -7.18 -3.22
C THR A 113 -1.44 -5.80 -3.76
N PHE A 114 -1.01 -5.47 -4.99
CA PHE A 114 -1.32 -4.18 -5.60
C PHE A 114 -2.83 -3.96 -5.68
N THR A 115 -3.59 -4.95 -6.16
CA THR A 115 -5.06 -4.91 -6.23
C THR A 115 -5.70 -4.68 -4.86
N LYS A 116 -5.23 -5.39 -3.82
CA LYS A 116 -5.73 -5.23 -2.45
C LYS A 116 -5.39 -3.87 -1.87
N TYR A 117 -4.24 -3.31 -2.23
CA TYR A 117 -3.77 -2.02 -1.76
C TYR A 117 -4.62 -0.87 -2.31
N TYR A 118 -4.85 -0.84 -3.63
CA TYR A 118 -5.70 0.16 -4.28
C TYR A 118 -7.17 0.04 -3.87
N SER A 119 -7.73 -1.17 -3.76
CA SER A 119 -9.12 -1.36 -3.31
C SER A 119 -9.33 -0.94 -1.85
N SER A 120 -8.34 -1.17 -0.98
CA SER A 120 -8.39 -0.75 0.43
C SER A 120 -8.24 0.77 0.58
N ALA A 121 -7.38 1.41 -0.24
CA ALA A 121 -7.28 2.87 -0.31
C ALA A 121 -8.55 3.53 -0.88
N PHE A 122 -9.17 2.93 -1.90
CA PHE A 122 -10.48 3.35 -2.41
C PHE A 122 -11.55 3.29 -1.31
N LEU A 123 -11.58 2.21 -0.53
CA LEU A 123 -12.54 2.05 0.57
C LEU A 123 -12.32 3.08 1.70
N LEU A 124 -11.07 3.42 2.03
CA LEU A 124 -10.73 4.54 2.93
C LEU A 124 -11.19 5.89 2.37
N ALA A 125 -10.97 6.14 1.07
CA ALA A 125 -11.42 7.34 0.38
C ALA A 125 -12.96 7.46 0.41
N LEU A 126 -13.67 6.37 0.13
CA LEU A 126 -15.14 6.30 0.10
C LEU A 126 -15.75 6.56 1.48
N ILE A 127 -15.23 5.96 2.56
CA ILE A 127 -15.70 6.23 3.93
C ILE A 127 -15.47 7.69 4.30
N THR A 128 -14.28 8.23 3.98
CA THR A 128 -13.93 9.63 4.28
C THR A 128 -14.79 10.60 3.48
N TYR A 129 -15.07 10.29 2.22
CA TYR A 129 -15.99 11.02 1.36
C TYR A 129 -17.41 11.01 1.92
N ALA A 130 -17.95 9.85 2.29
CA ALA A 130 -19.28 9.74 2.88
C ALA A 130 -19.38 10.51 4.20
N MET A 131 -18.42 10.31 5.11
CA MET A 131 -18.36 10.97 6.42
C MET A 131 -18.29 12.50 6.31
N ILE A 132 -17.47 13.03 5.40
CA ILE A 132 -17.26 14.48 5.26
C ILE A 132 -18.30 15.11 4.34
N VAL A 133 -18.49 14.60 3.12
CA VAL A 133 -19.34 15.23 2.10
C VAL A 133 -20.83 14.96 2.36
N LYS A 134 -21.20 13.76 2.83
CA LYS A 134 -22.61 13.33 3.02
C LYS A 134 -22.87 12.80 4.45
N PRO A 135 -22.63 13.61 5.52
CA PRO A 135 -22.62 13.13 6.91
C PRO A 135 -23.95 12.53 7.41
N LEU A 136 -25.09 13.03 6.94
CA LEU A 136 -26.41 12.48 7.29
C LEU A 136 -26.61 11.08 6.68
N LEU A 137 -26.26 10.92 5.40
CA LEU A 137 -26.31 9.63 4.70
C LEU A 137 -25.34 8.63 5.33
N TYR A 138 -24.14 9.07 5.72
CA TYR A 138 -23.18 8.24 6.45
C TYR A 138 -23.73 7.78 7.80
N LYS A 139 -24.39 8.65 8.59
CA LYS A 139 -25.03 8.23 9.85
C LYS A 139 -26.13 7.19 9.65
N ALA A 140 -26.87 7.24 8.53
CA ALA A 140 -27.93 6.28 8.23
C ALA A 140 -27.43 4.95 7.64
N LEU A 141 -26.39 4.99 6.80
CA LEU A 141 -25.94 3.86 5.97
C LEU A 141 -24.53 3.33 6.31
N ALA A 142 -23.83 3.87 7.31
CA ALA A 142 -22.50 3.37 7.66
C ALA A 142 -22.56 1.87 8.01
N PRO A 143 -21.76 1.01 7.34
CA PRO A 143 -21.78 -0.41 7.63
C PRO A 143 -21.37 -0.66 9.07
N LYS A 144 -22.00 -1.63 9.73
CA LYS A 144 -21.59 -2.07 11.08
C LYS A 144 -20.18 -2.69 10.98
N PRO A 145 -19.35 -2.63 12.04
CA PRO A 145 -18.01 -3.23 12.05
C PRO A 145 -17.97 -4.69 11.56
N ARG A 146 -18.98 -5.51 11.90
CA ARG A 146 -19.10 -6.90 11.40
C ARG A 146 -19.28 -6.96 9.87
N THR A 147 -20.18 -6.15 9.32
CA THR A 147 -20.39 -6.02 7.85
C THR A 147 -19.10 -5.57 7.16
N MET A 148 -18.35 -4.67 7.79
CA MET A 148 -17.08 -4.17 7.26
C MET A 148 -16.01 -5.28 7.14
N VAL A 149 -15.96 -6.21 8.09
CA VAL A 149 -15.11 -7.42 7.99
C VAL A 149 -15.52 -8.28 6.78
N PHE A 150 -16.82 -8.53 6.58
CA PHE A 150 -17.29 -9.28 5.40
C PHE A 150 -16.96 -8.59 4.07
N ILE A 151 -17.06 -7.26 3.98
CA ILE A 151 -16.64 -6.50 2.78
C ILE A 151 -15.14 -6.70 2.52
N ILE A 152 -14.32 -6.61 3.57
CA ILE A 152 -12.87 -6.77 3.46
C ILE A 152 -12.47 -8.21 3.11
N LEU A 153 -13.15 -9.21 3.64
CA LEU A 153 -12.98 -10.62 3.27
C LEU A 153 -13.41 -10.87 1.81
N GLY A 154 -14.55 -10.31 1.38
CA GLY A 154 -14.97 -10.35 -0.03
C GLY A 154 -13.90 -9.76 -0.96
N LEU A 155 -13.35 -8.59 -0.63
CA LEU A 155 -12.24 -8.00 -1.40
C LEU A 155 -10.95 -8.85 -1.39
N TRP A 156 -10.70 -9.63 -0.33
CA TRP A 156 -9.60 -10.60 -0.31
C TRP A 156 -9.88 -11.78 -1.25
N LEU A 157 -11.09 -12.35 -1.19
CA LEU A 157 -11.50 -13.48 -2.03
C LEU A 157 -11.58 -13.11 -3.51
N THR A 158 -12.10 -11.92 -3.85
CA THR A 158 -12.10 -11.42 -5.24
C THR A 158 -10.67 -11.17 -5.73
N GLY A 159 -9.81 -10.54 -4.90
CA GLY A 159 -8.41 -10.32 -5.26
C GLY A 159 -7.66 -11.64 -5.49
N ALA A 160 -7.78 -12.60 -4.58
CA ALA A 160 -7.18 -13.92 -4.69
C ALA A 160 -7.76 -14.71 -5.89
N GLY A 161 -9.08 -14.71 -6.09
CA GLY A 161 -9.70 -15.38 -7.23
C GLY A 161 -9.22 -14.84 -8.56
N VAL A 162 -9.26 -13.50 -8.74
CA VAL A 162 -8.84 -12.87 -10.00
C VAL A 162 -7.34 -13.01 -10.24
N PHE A 163 -6.48 -12.85 -9.22
CA PHE A 163 -5.02 -12.79 -9.45
C PHE A 163 -4.24 -14.07 -9.07
N LEU A 164 -4.90 -15.11 -8.54
CA LEU A 164 -4.31 -16.45 -8.41
C LEU A 164 -4.90 -17.47 -9.39
N MET A 165 -6.21 -17.41 -9.69
CA MET A 165 -6.87 -18.40 -10.56
C MET A 165 -6.96 -17.96 -12.02
N LEU A 166 -7.20 -16.68 -12.31
CA LEU A 166 -7.36 -16.22 -13.71
C LEU A 166 -6.07 -16.34 -14.56
N PRO A 167 -4.85 -16.19 -14.02
CA PRO A 167 -3.61 -16.49 -14.76
C PRO A 167 -3.45 -17.97 -15.19
N LEU A 168 -4.30 -18.88 -14.72
CA LEU A 168 -4.35 -20.27 -15.23
C LEU A 168 -5.08 -20.37 -16.59
N PHE A 169 -5.79 -19.31 -17.00
CA PHE A 169 -6.67 -19.29 -18.17
C PHE A 169 -6.41 -18.10 -19.11
N ILE A 170 -5.65 -17.09 -18.67
CA ILE A 170 -5.35 -15.85 -19.40
C ILE A 170 -3.84 -15.60 -19.35
N ASP A 171 -3.30 -15.10 -20.47
CA ASP A 171 -1.91 -14.68 -20.58
C ASP A 171 -1.49 -13.72 -19.44
N ASP A 172 -0.33 -14.00 -18.86
CA ASP A 172 0.27 -13.24 -17.77
C ASP A 172 0.49 -11.76 -18.10
N ASP A 173 0.76 -11.42 -19.37
CA ASP A 173 0.99 -10.03 -19.79
C ASP A 173 -0.30 -9.24 -19.97
N ILE A 174 -1.40 -9.93 -20.30
CA ILE A 174 -2.75 -9.37 -20.24
C ILE A 174 -3.14 -9.14 -18.78
N MET A 175 -2.88 -10.10 -17.88
CA MET A 175 -3.16 -9.97 -16.44
C MET A 175 -2.39 -8.81 -15.79
N ARG A 176 -1.09 -8.65 -16.10
CA ARG A 176 -0.28 -7.49 -15.70
C ARG A 176 -0.88 -6.17 -16.19
N THR A 177 -1.30 -6.12 -17.46
CA THR A 177 -1.89 -4.93 -18.07
C THR A 177 -3.21 -4.54 -17.38
N ILE A 178 -4.10 -5.51 -17.11
CA ILE A 178 -5.35 -5.29 -16.37
C ILE A 178 -5.07 -4.75 -14.96
N ALA A 179 -4.07 -5.30 -14.26
CA ALA A 179 -3.70 -4.85 -12.92
C ALA A 179 -3.26 -3.37 -12.90
N VAL A 180 -2.42 -2.95 -13.86
CA VAL A 180 -1.96 -1.55 -13.94
C VAL A 180 -3.10 -0.60 -14.29
N LEU A 181 -3.95 -0.96 -15.26
CA LEU A 181 -5.14 -0.16 -15.62
C LEU A 181 -6.11 -0.01 -14.44
N PHE A 182 -6.33 -1.07 -13.66
CA PHE A 182 -7.11 -1.00 -12.41
C PHE A 182 -6.49 -0.01 -11.41
N CYS A 183 -5.18 -0.02 -11.23
CA CYS A 183 -4.47 0.92 -10.37
C CYS A 183 -4.63 2.38 -10.85
N TRP A 184 -4.57 2.62 -12.16
CA TRP A 184 -4.78 3.95 -12.76
C TRP A 184 -6.21 4.46 -12.55
N ILE A 185 -7.22 3.62 -12.83
CA ILE A 185 -8.64 3.95 -12.64
C ILE A 185 -8.92 4.26 -11.15
N MET A 186 -8.43 3.42 -10.24
CA MET A 186 -8.60 3.65 -8.80
C MET A 186 -7.91 4.94 -8.36
N THR A 187 -6.69 5.22 -8.84
CA THR A 187 -5.98 6.48 -8.56
C THR A 187 -6.80 7.70 -8.97
N PHE A 188 -7.35 7.70 -10.19
CA PHE A 188 -8.16 8.79 -10.72
C PHE A 188 -9.45 9.02 -9.91
N VAL A 189 -10.20 7.94 -9.63
CA VAL A 189 -11.45 8.01 -8.86
C VAL A 189 -11.18 8.50 -7.42
N ILE A 190 -10.12 8.01 -6.78
CA ILE A 190 -9.69 8.48 -5.46
C ILE A 190 -9.33 9.98 -5.51
N GLY A 191 -8.58 10.43 -6.52
CA GLY A 191 -8.23 11.84 -6.73
C GLY A 191 -9.47 12.76 -6.77
N ILE A 192 -10.51 12.36 -7.52
CA ILE A 192 -11.79 13.08 -7.58
C ILE A 192 -12.47 13.15 -6.20
N MET A 193 -12.46 12.05 -5.43
CA MET A 193 -13.02 12.04 -4.07
C MET A 193 -12.28 13.02 -3.16
N TYR A 194 -10.94 13.06 -3.19
CA TYR A 194 -10.17 13.99 -2.35
C TYR A 194 -10.34 15.44 -2.77
N ALA A 195 -10.43 15.75 -4.07
CA ALA A 195 -10.76 17.09 -4.53
C ALA A 195 -12.10 17.57 -3.94
N LYS A 196 -13.14 16.70 -3.92
CA LYS A 196 -14.44 17.01 -3.31
C LYS A 196 -14.41 17.07 -1.77
N ILE A 197 -13.61 16.23 -1.10
CA ILE A 197 -13.42 16.28 0.37
C ILE A 197 -12.76 17.62 0.77
N LEU A 198 -11.65 17.98 0.14
CA LEU A 198 -10.87 19.18 0.48
C LEU A 198 -11.63 20.48 0.18
N THR A 199 -12.34 20.55 -0.95
CA THR A 199 -13.22 21.70 -1.27
C THR A 199 -14.38 21.81 -0.28
N THR A 200 -15.03 20.71 0.09
CA THR A 200 -16.10 20.70 1.11
C THR A 200 -15.61 21.18 2.47
N LEU A 201 -14.43 20.71 2.92
CA LEU A 201 -13.83 21.16 4.17
C LEU A 201 -13.49 22.66 4.16
N ARG A 202 -12.90 23.16 3.06
CA ARG A 202 -12.61 24.59 2.88
C ARG A 202 -13.90 25.43 2.93
N ARG A 203 -14.97 24.98 2.26
CA ARG A 203 -16.26 25.69 2.25
C ARG A 203 -16.89 25.74 3.64
N ARG A 204 -17.03 24.60 4.32
CA ARG A 204 -17.60 24.54 5.68
C ARG A 204 -16.78 25.32 6.70
N LYS A 205 -15.45 25.34 6.58
CA LYS A 205 -14.60 26.17 7.44
C LYS A 205 -14.95 27.65 7.30
N ARG A 206 -15.13 28.15 6.07
CA ARG A 206 -15.54 29.55 5.81
C ARG A 206 -16.95 29.82 6.34
N GLU A 207 -17.90 28.93 6.08
CA GLU A 207 -19.29 29.02 6.59
C GLU A 207 -19.32 29.17 8.12
N LEU A 208 -18.60 28.32 8.86
CA LEU A 208 -18.55 28.36 10.33
C LEU A 208 -17.72 29.51 10.93
N GLN A 209 -16.79 30.09 10.17
CA GLN A 209 -16.11 31.33 10.57
C GLN A 209 -17.00 32.57 10.39
N GLY A 210 -18.04 32.51 9.56
CA GLY A 210 -19.01 33.59 9.35
C GLY A 210 -20.23 33.57 10.29
N THR A 211 -20.45 32.49 11.05
CA THR A 211 -21.62 32.37 11.94
C THR A 211 -21.45 33.06 13.29
N LEU A 212 -22.44 33.89 13.67
CA LEU A 212 -22.50 34.64 14.94
C LEU A 212 -22.62 33.78 16.22
N ASN A 213 -23.08 32.53 16.15
CA ASN A 213 -23.20 31.68 17.34
C ASN A 213 -21.84 31.08 17.73
N VAL A 214 -21.13 31.78 18.62
CA VAL A 214 -19.75 31.47 19.04
C VAL A 214 -19.59 30.06 19.61
N ALA A 215 -20.54 29.59 20.43
CA ALA A 215 -20.45 28.27 21.07
C ALA A 215 -20.63 27.12 20.06
N ALA A 216 -21.67 27.20 19.23
CA ALA A 216 -21.91 26.23 18.17
C ALA A 216 -20.79 26.25 17.11
N SER A 217 -20.28 27.45 16.77
CA SER A 217 -19.14 27.62 15.88
C SER A 217 -17.88 26.97 16.45
N ARG A 218 -17.55 27.17 17.73
CA ARG A 218 -16.38 26.56 18.38
C ARG A 218 -16.43 25.02 18.35
N GLN A 219 -17.59 24.42 18.65
CA GLN A 219 -17.79 22.97 18.58
C GLN A 219 -17.65 22.46 17.13
N GLY A 220 -18.27 23.14 16.17
CA GLY A 220 -18.19 22.78 14.74
C GLY A 220 -16.77 22.92 14.16
N LEU A 221 -16.03 23.96 14.57
CA LEU A 221 -14.64 24.19 14.17
C LEU A 221 -13.70 23.11 14.71
N LEU A 222 -13.92 22.58 15.92
CA LEU A 222 -13.17 21.43 16.45
C LEU A 222 -13.40 20.17 15.60
N VAL A 223 -14.65 19.86 15.26
CA VAL A 223 -14.99 18.72 14.40
C VAL A 223 -14.41 18.89 12.99
N ILE A 224 -14.47 20.10 12.41
CA ILE A 224 -13.80 20.39 11.12
C ILE A 224 -12.28 20.24 11.22
N LYS A 225 -11.65 20.69 12.32
CA LYS A 225 -10.21 20.54 12.53
C LYS A 225 -9.79 19.07 12.61
N GLN A 226 -10.58 18.23 13.29
CA GLN A 226 -10.37 16.78 13.35
C GLN A 226 -10.55 16.13 11.97
N ASN A 227 -11.67 16.39 11.29
CA ASN A 227 -11.96 15.86 9.95
C ASN A 227 -10.92 16.32 8.91
N SER A 228 -10.44 17.56 9.02
CA SER A 228 -9.38 18.11 8.17
C SER A 228 -8.03 17.43 8.42
N LYS A 229 -7.65 17.19 9.69
CA LYS A 229 -6.42 16.43 10.00
C LYS A 229 -6.50 15.00 9.46
N LEU A 230 -7.65 14.33 9.62
CA LEU A 230 -7.89 12.98 9.09
C LEU A 230 -7.83 12.95 7.55
N ALA A 231 -8.52 13.89 6.88
CA ALA A 231 -8.50 14.00 5.43
C ALA A 231 -7.10 14.32 4.87
N THR A 232 -6.33 15.21 5.51
CA THR A 232 -4.93 15.49 5.12
C THR A 232 -4.04 14.28 5.35
N THR A 233 -4.19 13.56 6.47
CA THR A 233 -3.44 12.33 6.73
C THR A 233 -3.72 11.30 5.63
N LEU A 234 -4.98 11.04 5.31
CA LEU A 234 -5.33 10.09 4.26
C LEU A 234 -4.93 10.55 2.86
N PHE A 235 -5.03 11.85 2.55
CA PHE A 235 -4.57 12.40 1.29
C PHE A 235 -3.06 12.20 1.09
N LEU A 236 -2.26 12.51 2.12
CA LEU A 236 -0.81 12.28 2.10
C LEU A 236 -0.46 10.79 1.97
N TYR A 237 -1.17 9.91 2.70
CA TYR A 237 -1.00 8.45 2.56
C TYR A 237 -1.21 7.99 1.11
N ILE A 238 -2.30 8.44 0.49
CA ILE A 238 -2.66 8.09 -0.89
C ILE A 238 -1.69 8.71 -1.89
N LEU A 239 -1.22 9.93 -1.65
CA LEU A 239 -0.21 10.58 -2.48
C LEU A 239 1.10 9.79 -2.45
N PHE A 240 1.58 9.40 -1.25
CA PHE A 240 2.76 8.54 -1.14
C PHE A 240 2.55 7.19 -1.82
N MET A 241 1.41 6.54 -1.61
CA MET A 241 1.07 5.29 -2.30
C MET A 241 1.18 5.44 -3.82
N VAL A 242 0.50 6.43 -4.41
CA VAL A 242 0.55 6.68 -5.85
C VAL A 242 1.98 6.98 -6.33
N LEU A 243 2.73 7.83 -5.62
CA LEU A 243 4.10 8.18 -6.02
C LEU A 243 5.09 7.01 -5.94
N MET A 244 4.92 6.09 -4.99
CA MET A 244 5.84 4.96 -4.83
C MET A 244 5.44 3.72 -5.64
N THR A 245 4.15 3.43 -5.83
CA THR A 245 3.68 2.20 -6.49
C THR A 245 3.25 2.39 -7.95
N LEU A 246 2.85 3.59 -8.37
CA LEU A 246 2.41 3.81 -9.75
C LEU A 246 3.56 3.79 -10.78
N PRO A 247 4.75 4.40 -10.53
CA PRO A 247 5.82 4.43 -11.53
C PRO A 247 6.29 3.04 -11.97
N ILE A 248 6.45 2.10 -11.03
CA ILE A 248 6.82 0.71 -11.37
C ILE A 248 5.74 0.03 -12.20
N GLY A 249 4.45 0.21 -11.87
CA GLY A 249 3.34 -0.31 -12.66
C GLY A 249 3.33 0.26 -14.10
N THR A 250 3.55 1.56 -14.25
CA THR A 250 3.65 2.21 -15.56
C THR A 250 4.85 1.69 -16.37
N CYS A 251 6.01 1.51 -15.74
CA CYS A 251 7.19 0.96 -16.45
C CYS A 251 6.98 -0.50 -16.88
N LEU A 252 6.34 -1.33 -16.05
CA LEU A 252 5.96 -2.70 -16.42
C LEU A 252 4.92 -2.72 -17.56
N PHE A 253 3.92 -1.84 -17.53
CA PHE A 253 2.98 -1.69 -18.64
C PHE A 253 3.69 -1.31 -19.95
N LEU A 254 4.67 -0.40 -19.89
CA LEU A 254 5.46 0.01 -21.06
C LEU A 254 6.34 -1.12 -21.60
N LEU A 255 7.01 -1.90 -20.74
CA LEU A 255 7.77 -3.08 -21.20
C LEU A 255 6.87 -4.08 -21.95
N ASN A 256 5.68 -4.35 -21.41
CA ASN A 256 4.75 -5.33 -21.98
C ASN A 256 4.10 -4.85 -23.30
N ASN A 257 3.75 -3.56 -23.41
CA ASN A 257 2.89 -3.05 -24.49
C ASN A 257 3.66 -2.19 -25.53
N CYS A 258 4.94 -1.89 -25.30
CA CYS A 258 5.77 -1.10 -26.21
C CYS A 258 7.11 -1.83 -26.45
N PRO A 259 7.24 -2.64 -27.52
CA PRO A 259 8.49 -3.33 -27.85
C PRO A 259 9.73 -2.40 -27.94
N PRO A 260 9.66 -1.17 -28.51
CA PRO A 260 10.78 -0.22 -28.48
C PRO A 260 11.17 0.28 -27.07
N CYS A 261 10.24 0.18 -26.10
CA CYS A 261 10.47 0.57 -24.71
C CYS A 261 11.24 -0.52 -23.92
N ASN A 262 11.34 -1.75 -24.44
CA ASN A 262 12.17 -2.81 -23.88
C ASN A 262 13.65 -2.58 -24.19
N ASN A 263 14.26 -1.67 -23.41
CA ASN A 263 15.65 -1.30 -23.52
C ASN A 263 16.35 -1.35 -22.14
N PRO A 264 17.70 -1.42 -22.09
CA PRO A 264 18.45 -1.49 -20.84
C PRO A 264 18.15 -0.37 -19.85
N LEU A 265 17.85 0.85 -20.32
CA LEU A 265 17.55 2.00 -19.45
C LEU A 265 16.21 1.81 -18.72
N THR A 266 15.17 1.36 -19.40
CA THR A 266 13.86 1.04 -18.77
C THR A 266 14.03 -0.01 -17.68
N ILE A 267 14.85 -1.05 -17.94
CA ILE A 267 15.14 -2.12 -16.97
C ILE A 267 15.93 -1.56 -15.77
N LYS A 268 16.95 -0.72 -15.98
CA LYS A 268 17.67 -0.02 -14.90
C LYS A 268 16.70 0.80 -14.03
N ILE A 269 15.76 1.53 -14.63
CA ILE A 269 14.76 2.33 -13.91
C ILE A 269 13.86 1.44 -13.05
N ILE A 270 13.34 0.34 -13.58
CA ILE A 270 12.48 -0.60 -12.84
C ILE A 270 13.21 -1.16 -11.62
N LEU A 271 14.47 -1.58 -11.76
CA LEU A 271 15.26 -2.12 -10.65
C LEU A 271 15.39 -1.12 -9.48
N HIS A 272 15.54 0.18 -9.77
CA HIS A 272 15.55 1.24 -8.73
C HIS A 272 14.16 1.54 -8.17
N LEU A 273 13.08 1.36 -8.95
CA LEU A 273 11.71 1.57 -8.48
C LEU A 273 11.16 0.44 -7.59
N ILE A 274 11.74 -0.77 -7.65
CA ILE A 274 11.37 -1.90 -6.76
C ILE A 274 11.49 -1.52 -5.27
N PRO A 275 12.67 -1.16 -4.71
CA PRO A 275 12.80 -0.80 -3.31
C PRO A 275 11.95 0.42 -2.93
N VAL A 276 11.79 1.38 -3.86
CA VAL A 276 10.91 2.54 -3.69
C VAL A 276 9.45 2.10 -3.47
N SER A 277 8.93 1.19 -4.30
CA SER A 277 7.58 0.64 -4.14
C SER A 277 7.43 -0.18 -2.85
N VAL A 278 8.42 -1.01 -2.49
CA VAL A 278 8.37 -1.85 -1.27
C VAL A 278 8.51 -0.99 0.00
N SER A 279 9.14 0.18 -0.07
CA SER A 279 9.24 1.12 1.07
C SER A 279 7.87 1.56 1.62
N MET A 280 6.79 1.46 0.82
CA MET A 280 5.43 1.73 1.30
C MET A 280 4.99 0.84 2.47
N THR A 281 5.56 -0.36 2.58
CA THR A 281 5.29 -1.24 3.72
C THR A 281 5.84 -0.68 5.03
N VAL A 282 6.94 0.07 4.98
CA VAL A 282 7.58 0.78 6.12
C VAL A 282 6.92 2.14 6.35
N LEU A 283 6.65 2.89 5.28
CA LEU A 283 6.06 4.22 5.37
C LEU A 283 4.62 4.19 5.89
N PHE A 284 3.84 3.15 5.61
CA PHE A 284 2.45 3.04 6.08
C PHE A 284 2.29 3.14 7.61
N PRO A 285 2.89 2.28 8.44
CA PRO A 285 2.76 2.39 9.89
C PRO A 285 3.31 3.74 10.39
N ILE A 286 4.49 4.17 9.91
CA ILE A 286 5.10 5.47 10.28
C ILE A 286 4.13 6.63 10.02
N HIS A 287 3.53 6.68 8.84
CA HIS A 287 2.60 7.73 8.43
C HIS A 287 1.36 7.79 9.32
N TRP A 288 0.78 6.63 9.69
CA TRP A 288 -0.37 6.59 10.58
C TRP A 288 -0.04 6.93 12.03
N LEU A 289 1.17 6.59 12.48
CA LEU A 289 1.69 6.94 13.80
C LEU A 289 1.79 8.46 13.99
N PHE A 290 2.40 9.17 13.05
CA PHE A 290 2.49 10.64 13.13
C PHE A 290 1.18 11.34 12.72
N GLY A 291 0.44 10.77 11.77
CA GLY A 291 -0.83 11.29 11.27
C GLY A 291 -1.96 11.30 12.31
N THR A 292 -1.99 10.32 13.23
CA THR A 292 -3.09 10.19 14.20
C THR A 292 -2.63 10.28 15.67
N PRO A 293 -3.16 11.23 16.46
CA PRO A 293 -2.75 11.39 17.87
C PRO A 293 -2.96 10.16 18.74
N GLN A 294 -3.96 9.33 18.43
CA GLN A 294 -4.28 8.10 19.16
C GLN A 294 -3.11 7.12 19.15
N TYR A 295 -2.54 6.82 17.98
CA TYR A 295 -1.43 5.86 17.89
C TYR A 295 -0.09 6.50 18.29
N TYR A 296 0.12 7.79 18.02
CA TYR A 296 1.29 8.54 18.51
C TYR A 296 1.44 8.47 20.04
N ASN A 297 0.35 8.75 20.76
CA ASN A 297 0.37 8.78 22.22
C ASN A 297 0.61 7.40 22.84
N GLU A 298 0.10 6.33 22.23
CA GLU A 298 0.35 4.96 22.69
C GLU A 298 1.78 4.51 22.43
N ILE A 299 2.40 4.86 21.28
CA ILE A 299 3.84 4.68 21.08
C ILE A 299 4.65 5.44 22.13
N LYS A 300 4.34 6.71 22.40
CA LYS A 300 5.05 7.51 23.41
C LYS A 300 4.97 6.85 24.79
N ARG A 301 3.82 6.27 25.14
CA ARG A 301 3.62 5.50 26.37
C ARG A 301 4.44 4.20 26.40
N LEU A 302 4.49 3.45 25.30
CA LEU A 302 5.27 2.20 25.20
C LEU A 302 6.78 2.49 25.28
N ALA A 303 7.27 3.51 24.55
CA ALA A 303 8.66 3.94 24.60
C ALA A 303 9.07 4.40 26.01
N SER A 304 8.20 5.15 26.70
CA SER A 304 8.44 5.56 28.09
C SER A 304 8.57 4.36 29.04
N LYS A 305 7.79 3.29 28.84
CA LYS A 305 7.89 2.06 29.64
C LYS A 305 9.18 1.28 29.37
N LEU A 306 9.57 1.15 28.10
CA LEU A 306 10.83 0.50 27.72
C LEU A 306 12.03 1.26 28.31
N MET A 307 12.05 2.59 28.21
CA MET A 307 13.12 3.41 28.81
C MET A 307 13.18 3.34 30.35
N THR A 308 12.09 3.00 31.03
CA THR A 308 12.14 2.70 32.48
C THR A 308 12.64 1.29 32.78
N CYS A 309 12.44 0.32 31.89
CA CYS A 309 12.98 -1.05 32.06
C CYS A 309 14.50 -1.11 31.83
N PHE A 310 15.07 -0.26 30.97
CA PHE A 310 16.53 -0.16 30.76
C PHE A 310 17.27 0.74 31.77
N LYS A 311 16.60 1.16 32.85
CA LYS A 311 17.20 1.94 33.96
C LYS A 311 17.47 1.11 35.22
N HIS A 312 17.22 -0.19 35.15
CA HIS A 312 17.50 -1.20 36.16
C HIS A 312 18.31 -2.33 35.52
#